data_AF-A0A5Y5H9P1-F1
#
_entry.id   AF-A0A5Y5H9P1-F1
#
_cell.length_a   1.000
_cell.length_b   1.000
_cell.length_c   1.000
_cell.angle_alpha   90.00
_cell.angle_beta   90.00
_cell.angle_gamma   90.00
#
_symmetry.space_group_name_H-M   'P 1'
#
loop_
_entity.id
_entity.type
_entity.pdbx_description
1 polymer ?
#
loop_
_entity_poly.entity_id
_entity_poly.type
_entity_poly.pdbx_seq_one_letter_code
_entity_poly.pdbx_strand_id
1 'polypeptide(L)'
;MTKEIVTFKGFNKDLKCRDFQFEIGKTFHHEGKVEACGSGFHACECPFDVFSYYSPADSRFAETISFGITDREEDGDTKIASASITIKAELTLPQFIQRGIEWIWSKIDKSLEQQIMCGNWSAATNTGNWSAATNTGNWSAATNTGNRSAATNTGNWSAATNTGNRSAATNTGNRSAAT
;
A
#
# COMPACT_ATOMS: atom_id res chain seq x y z
N MET A 1 -26.16 6.82 7.16
CA MET A 1 -25.22 7.73 6.46
C MET A 1 -24.66 6.98 5.27
N THR A 2 -24.67 7.58 4.08
CA THR A 2 -23.99 7.03 2.91
C THR A 2 -22.48 7.08 3.13
N LYS A 3 -21.76 6.04 2.70
CA LYS A 3 -20.30 5.98 2.85
C LYS A 3 -19.65 7.11 2.07
N GLU A 4 -18.83 7.90 2.75
CA GLU A 4 -17.98 8.92 2.12
C GLU A 4 -16.61 8.30 1.80
N ILE A 5 -16.10 8.59 0.62
CA ILE A 5 -14.83 8.06 0.12
C ILE A 5 -13.97 9.25 -0.30
N VAL A 6 -12.77 9.35 0.27
CA VAL A 6 -11.77 10.31 -0.21
C VAL A 6 -11.29 9.84 -1.58
N THR A 7 -11.44 10.72 -2.56
CA THR A 7 -11.08 10.46 -3.95
C THR A 7 -10.29 11.63 -4.52
N PHE A 8 -9.79 11.45 -5.74
CA PHE A 8 -8.97 12.40 -6.46
C PHE A 8 -9.48 12.51 -7.88
N LYS A 9 -9.56 13.74 -8.38
CA LYS A 9 -10.13 14.02 -9.70
C LYS A 9 -9.25 14.96 -10.50
N GLY A 10 -9.08 14.63 -11.78
CA GLY A 10 -8.53 15.52 -12.79
C GLY A 10 -9.63 16.26 -13.55
N PHE A 11 -9.29 17.44 -14.05
CA PHE A 11 -10.12 18.30 -14.89
C PHE A 11 -9.28 18.91 -16.00
N ASN A 12 -9.93 19.42 -17.04
CA ASN A 12 -9.23 20.33 -17.96
C ASN A 12 -8.92 21.68 -17.28
N LYS A 13 -8.23 22.58 -17.99
CA LYS A 13 -7.80 23.90 -17.48
C LYS A 13 -8.95 24.77 -16.96
N ASP A 14 -10.16 24.54 -17.44
CA ASP A 14 -11.38 25.27 -17.08
C ASP A 14 -12.18 24.62 -15.93
N LEU A 15 -11.63 23.62 -15.23
CA LEU A 15 -12.35 22.80 -14.23
C LEU A 15 -13.58 22.07 -14.79
N LYS A 16 -13.50 21.61 -16.04
CA LYS A 16 -14.54 20.79 -16.67
C LYS A 16 -14.11 19.33 -16.79
N CYS A 17 -15.10 18.45 -16.72
CA CYS A 17 -15.01 17.06 -17.16
C CYS A 17 -16.10 16.86 -18.21
N ARG A 18 -15.70 16.68 -19.48
CA ARG A 18 -16.60 16.77 -20.62
C ARG A 18 -17.37 18.10 -20.58
N ASP A 19 -18.70 18.07 -20.62
CA ASP A 19 -19.55 19.26 -20.66
C ASP A 19 -19.96 19.77 -19.26
N PHE A 20 -19.58 19.07 -18.19
CA PHE A 20 -19.95 19.45 -16.83
C PHE A 20 -18.90 20.37 -16.21
N GLN A 21 -19.35 21.52 -15.70
CA GLN A 21 -18.53 22.51 -14.99
C GLN A 21 -18.48 22.24 -13.50
N PHE A 22 -17.27 22.16 -12.95
CA PHE A 22 -17.04 22.05 -11.51
C PHE A 22 -16.53 23.36 -10.92
N GLU A 23 -16.59 23.45 -9.60
CA GLU A 23 -16.07 24.57 -8.82
C GLU A 23 -15.49 24.04 -7.51
N ILE A 24 -14.35 24.58 -7.12
CA ILE A 24 -13.69 24.23 -5.85
C ILE A 24 -14.57 24.67 -4.68
N GLY A 25 -14.67 23.83 -3.66
CA GLY A 25 -15.51 24.01 -2.47
C GLY A 25 -16.97 23.59 -2.64
N LYS A 26 -17.42 23.24 -3.86
CA LYS A 26 -18.82 22.89 -4.12
C LYS A 26 -19.09 21.39 -4.13
N THR A 27 -20.35 21.06 -3.85
CA THR A 27 -20.91 19.72 -3.95
C THR A 27 -21.85 19.64 -5.14
N PHE A 28 -21.75 18.54 -5.87
CA PHE A 28 -22.55 18.28 -7.07
C PHE A 28 -23.28 16.95 -6.93
N HIS A 29 -24.47 16.89 -7.51
CA HIS A 29 -25.35 15.71 -7.53
C HIS A 29 -25.67 15.34 -8.97
N HIS A 30 -25.58 14.05 -9.27
CA HIS A 30 -25.93 13.48 -10.56
C HIS A 30 -27.34 12.90 -10.49
N GLU A 31 -28.17 13.29 -11.44
CA GLU A 31 -29.50 12.72 -11.63
C GLU A 31 -29.43 11.51 -12.56
N GLY A 32 -29.98 10.38 -12.12
CA GLY A 32 -30.06 9.15 -12.92
C GLY A 32 -29.24 7.98 -12.37
N LYS A 33 -29.15 6.91 -13.17
CA LYS A 33 -28.39 5.71 -12.81
C LYS A 33 -26.89 6.06 -12.77
N VAL A 34 -26.19 5.60 -11.73
CA VAL A 34 -24.72 5.69 -11.63
C VAL A 34 -24.13 4.38 -12.16
N GLU A 35 -23.21 4.47 -13.12
CA GLU A 35 -22.57 3.33 -13.76
C GLU A 35 -21.10 3.64 -14.03
N ALA A 36 -20.20 2.75 -13.61
CA ALA A 36 -18.78 2.86 -13.91
C ALA A 36 -18.57 3.03 -15.42
N CYS A 37 -17.79 4.03 -15.81
CA CYS A 37 -17.55 4.45 -17.20
C CYS A 37 -18.78 4.94 -18.00
N GLY A 38 -20.01 4.72 -17.53
CA GLY A 38 -21.25 5.14 -18.20
C GLY A 38 -21.78 6.50 -17.75
N SER A 39 -21.87 6.73 -16.43
CA SER A 39 -22.57 7.89 -15.86
C SER A 39 -22.13 8.19 -14.41
N GLY A 40 -22.63 9.28 -13.83
CA GLY A 40 -22.19 9.77 -12.52
C GLY A 40 -20.87 10.56 -12.57
N PHE A 41 -20.34 10.87 -11.38
CA PHE A 41 -19.08 11.60 -11.25
C PHE A 41 -17.91 10.64 -11.07
N HIS A 42 -16.99 10.64 -12.03
CA HIS A 42 -15.79 9.80 -11.96
C HIS A 42 -14.65 10.48 -11.20
N ALA A 43 -14.02 9.71 -10.31
CA ALA A 43 -12.82 10.06 -9.54
C ALA A 43 -12.04 8.77 -9.20
N CYS A 44 -10.81 8.85 -8.72
CA CYS A 44 -9.99 7.69 -8.32
C CYS A 44 -9.66 7.72 -6.83
N GLU A 45 -9.58 6.57 -6.16
CA GLU A 45 -9.08 6.54 -4.77
C GLU A 45 -7.56 6.69 -4.69
N CYS A 46 -6.83 6.14 -5.66
CA CYS A 46 -5.40 6.36 -5.85
C CYS A 46 -5.18 7.61 -6.72
N PRO A 47 -4.45 8.63 -6.25
CA PRO A 47 -4.12 9.81 -7.05
C PRO A 47 -3.46 9.48 -8.40
N PHE A 48 -2.56 8.49 -8.44
CA PHE A 48 -1.79 8.20 -9.64
C PHE A 48 -2.60 7.59 -10.78
N ASP A 49 -3.72 6.93 -10.48
CA ASP A 49 -4.62 6.40 -11.51
C ASP A 49 -5.29 7.54 -12.30
N VAL A 50 -5.41 8.73 -11.71
CA VAL A 50 -5.94 9.92 -12.41
C VAL A 50 -5.08 10.28 -13.62
N PHE A 51 -3.77 10.00 -13.59
CA PHE A 51 -2.87 10.29 -14.71
C PHE A 51 -3.13 9.44 -15.95
N SER A 52 -3.82 8.30 -15.80
CA SER A 52 -4.29 7.50 -16.95
C SER A 52 -5.39 8.21 -17.75
N TYR A 53 -6.08 9.18 -17.12
CA TYR A 53 -7.22 9.89 -17.72
C TYR A 53 -6.93 11.38 -18.00
N TYR A 54 -6.01 11.98 -17.24
CA TYR A 54 -5.68 13.40 -17.31
C TYR A 54 -4.16 13.61 -17.29
N SER A 55 -3.63 14.15 -18.38
CA SER A 55 -2.20 14.46 -18.49
C SER A 55 -1.79 15.51 -17.45
N PRO A 56 -0.74 15.28 -16.65
CA PRO A 56 -0.27 16.24 -15.64
C PRO A 56 0.25 17.56 -16.23
N ALA A 57 0.57 17.60 -17.53
CA ALA A 57 1.04 18.82 -18.19
C ALA A 57 -0.08 19.83 -18.46
N ASP A 58 -1.32 19.36 -18.62
CA ASP A 58 -2.43 20.18 -19.15
C ASP A 58 -3.71 20.10 -18.31
N SER A 59 -3.65 19.47 -17.14
CA SER A 59 -4.81 19.21 -16.28
C SER A 59 -4.69 19.87 -14.92
N ARG A 60 -5.84 20.10 -14.30
CA ARG A 60 -5.97 20.55 -12.90
C ARG A 60 -6.43 19.38 -12.04
N PHE A 61 -6.02 19.36 -10.78
CA PHE A 61 -6.26 18.22 -9.89
C PHE A 61 -6.87 18.67 -8.56
N ALA A 62 -7.77 17.86 -7.99
CA ALA A 62 -8.38 18.15 -6.70
C ALA A 62 -8.49 16.91 -5.82
N GLU A 63 -8.46 17.13 -4.50
CA GLU A 63 -9.00 16.19 -3.53
C GLU A 63 -10.53 16.33 -3.51
N THR A 64 -11.22 15.21 -3.50
CA THR A 64 -12.68 15.14 -3.57
C THR A 64 -13.24 14.19 -2.51
N ILE A 65 -14.52 14.35 -2.19
CA ILE A 65 -15.29 13.36 -1.44
C ILE A 65 -16.37 12.82 -2.36
N SER A 66 -16.30 11.54 -2.68
CA SER A 66 -17.32 10.82 -3.43
C SER A 66 -18.27 10.12 -2.47
N PHE A 67 -19.58 10.26 -2.68
CA PHE A 67 -20.59 9.67 -1.81
C PHE A 67 -21.91 9.44 -2.56
N GLY A 68 -22.87 8.81 -1.86
CA GLY A 68 -24.13 8.34 -2.44
C GLY A 68 -23.99 6.94 -3.04
N ILE A 69 -24.77 6.63 -4.07
CA ILE A 69 -24.61 5.39 -4.84
C ILE A 69 -23.26 5.45 -5.56
N THR A 70 -22.50 4.35 -5.49
CA THR A 70 -21.18 4.23 -6.13
C THR A 70 -21.09 2.96 -6.94
N ASP A 71 -20.34 3.00 -8.04
CA ASP A 71 -20.07 1.85 -8.90
C ASP A 71 -18.59 1.77 -9.31
N ARG A 72 -18.09 0.56 -9.58
CA ARG A 72 -16.68 0.25 -9.89
C ARG A 72 -16.57 -0.81 -10.97
N GLU A 73 -15.50 -0.74 -11.76
CA GLU A 73 -15.11 -1.85 -12.64
C GLU A 73 -14.38 -2.91 -11.80
N GLU A 74 -14.75 -4.18 -11.94
CA GLU A 74 -14.23 -5.29 -11.11
C GLU A 74 -12.72 -5.53 -11.33
N ASP A 75 -12.28 -5.45 -12.59
CA ASP A 75 -10.87 -5.61 -12.99
C ASP A 75 -10.21 -4.28 -13.38
N GLY A 76 -10.79 -3.16 -12.94
CA GLY A 76 -10.32 -1.81 -13.24
C GLY A 76 -9.24 -1.30 -12.29
N ASP A 77 -8.79 -0.08 -12.55
CA ASP A 77 -8.02 0.70 -11.58
C ASP A 77 -8.91 1.21 -10.43
N THR A 78 -8.41 2.11 -9.59
CA THR A 78 -9.19 2.62 -8.45
C THR A 78 -10.27 3.63 -8.81
N LYS A 79 -10.59 3.80 -10.10
CA LYS A 79 -11.65 4.67 -10.59
C LYS A 79 -13.01 4.19 -10.07
N ILE A 80 -13.80 5.16 -9.61
CA ILE A 80 -15.16 4.96 -9.16
C ILE A 80 -16.09 5.96 -9.86
N ALA A 81 -17.35 5.57 -10.05
CA ALA A 81 -18.44 6.50 -10.36
C ALA A 81 -19.25 6.76 -9.08
N SER A 82 -19.63 8.00 -8.80
CA SER A 82 -20.51 8.33 -7.66
C SER A 82 -21.68 9.22 -8.04
N ALA A 83 -22.79 9.08 -7.30
CA ALA A 83 -23.98 9.93 -7.43
C ALA A 83 -23.71 11.37 -7.00
N SER A 84 -22.76 11.57 -6.09
CA SER A 84 -22.44 12.88 -5.56
C SER A 84 -20.94 13.03 -5.34
N ILE A 85 -20.44 14.24 -5.53
CA ILE A 85 -19.03 14.56 -5.34
C ILE A 85 -18.88 15.98 -4.77
N THR A 86 -18.04 16.13 -3.75
CA THR A 86 -17.58 17.44 -3.26
C THR A 86 -16.17 17.67 -3.74
N ILE A 87 -15.92 18.80 -4.40
CA ILE A 87 -14.59 19.20 -4.84
C ILE A 87 -13.94 20.00 -3.70
N LYS A 88 -13.15 19.38 -2.84
CA LYS A 88 -12.72 20.03 -1.59
C LYS A 88 -11.72 21.16 -1.84
N ALA A 89 -10.62 20.84 -2.50
CA ALA A 89 -9.50 21.74 -2.70
C ALA A 89 -8.73 21.34 -3.96
N GLU A 90 -8.33 22.34 -4.73
CA GLU A 90 -7.36 22.15 -5.79
C GLU A 90 -5.97 21.87 -5.19
N LEU A 91 -5.25 20.95 -5.82
CA LEU A 91 -3.91 20.55 -5.42
C LEU A 91 -2.93 20.94 -6.51
N THR A 92 -1.81 21.53 -6.11
CA THR A 92 -0.64 21.65 -6.99
C THR A 92 -0.11 20.26 -7.33
N LEU A 93 0.60 20.10 -8.45
CA LEU A 93 1.18 18.81 -8.84
C LEU A 93 2.06 18.19 -7.74
N PRO A 94 2.94 18.94 -7.03
CA PRO A 94 3.69 18.39 -5.90
C PRO A 94 2.79 17.88 -4.76
N GLN A 95 1.74 18.63 -4.38
CA GLN A 95 0.79 18.17 -3.37
C GLN A 95 0.06 16.90 -3.83
N PHE A 96 -0.34 16.83 -5.10
CA PHE A 96 -1.02 15.68 -5.67
C PHE A 96 -0.12 14.43 -5.66
N ILE A 97 1.15 14.58 -6.01
CA ILE A 97 2.15 13.50 -5.94
C ILE A 97 2.34 13.03 -4.49
N GLN A 98 2.43 13.97 -3.55
CA GLN A 98 2.54 13.66 -2.13
C GLN A 98 1.36 12.82 -1.64
N ARG A 99 0.14 13.10 -2.08
CA ARG A 99 -1.05 12.27 -1.77
C ARG A 99 -0.95 10.87 -2.35
N GLY A 100 -0.35 10.72 -3.54
CA GLY A 100 -0.10 9.40 -4.13
C GLY A 100 0.87 8.57 -3.29
N ILE A 101 1.94 9.20 -2.80
CA ILE A 101 2.90 8.58 -1.87
C ILE A 101 2.21 8.16 -0.57
N GLU A 102 1.41 9.04 0.03
CA GLU A 102 0.64 8.75 1.25
C GLU A 102 -0.34 7.60 1.06
N TRP A 103 -1.02 7.55 -0.08
CA TRP A 103 -1.92 6.45 -0.41
C TRP A 103 -1.17 5.12 -0.48
N ILE A 104 -0.03 5.06 -1.18
CA ILE A 104 0.79 3.83 -1.24
C ILE A 104 1.23 3.43 0.17
N TRP A 105 1.70 4.39 0.98
CA TRP A 105 2.13 4.15 2.36
C TRP A 105 0.99 3.62 3.25
N SER A 106 -0.26 3.98 2.95
CA SER A 106 -1.44 3.46 3.64
C SER A 106 -1.78 2.01 3.27
N LYS A 107 -1.33 1.52 2.11
CA LYS A 107 -1.55 0.15 1.63
C LYS A 107 -0.45 -0.82 2.05
N ILE A 108 0.70 -0.31 2.49
CA ILE A 108 1.77 -1.14 3.03
C ILE A 108 1.26 -1.83 4.30
N ASP A 109 1.41 -3.15 4.34
CA ASP A 109 1.15 -3.94 5.53
C ASP A 109 2.17 -3.59 6.62
N LYS A 110 1.71 -2.83 7.63
CA LYS A 110 2.52 -2.43 8.79
C LYS A 110 2.50 -3.47 9.90
N SER A 111 1.76 -4.57 9.74
CA SER A 111 1.73 -5.68 10.71
C SER A 111 2.98 -6.55 10.65
N LEU A 112 3.78 -6.45 9.57
CA LEU A 112 5.18 -6.86 9.51
C LEU A 112 6.07 -5.92 10.33
N GLU A 113 5.62 -5.57 11.53
CA GLU A 113 6.42 -4.85 12.51
C GLU A 113 7.59 -5.75 12.89
N GLN A 114 8.80 -5.22 12.80
CA GLN A 114 10.01 -5.90 13.19
C GLN A 114 9.87 -6.32 14.67
N GLN A 115 9.51 -7.57 14.93
CA GLN A 115 9.54 -8.13 16.29
C GLN A 115 11.01 -8.26 16.69
N ILE A 116 11.53 -7.23 17.34
CA ILE A 116 12.87 -7.27 17.93
C ILE A 116 12.78 -8.04 19.24
N MET A 117 13.02 -9.34 19.19
CA MET A 117 13.18 -10.18 20.38
C MET A 117 14.60 -9.99 20.95
N CYS A 118 14.76 -9.04 21.88
CA CYS A 118 16.03 -8.79 22.57
C CYS A 118 16.23 -9.73 23.77
N GLY A 119 17.44 -10.26 23.95
CA GLY A 119 17.85 -10.97 25.17
C GLY A 119 18.43 -12.37 24.92
N ASN A 120 18.87 -13.02 25.99
CA ASN A 120 19.27 -14.43 25.97
C ASN A 120 18.02 -15.33 25.97
N TRP A 121 18.16 -16.59 25.57
CA TRP A 121 17.04 -17.54 25.47
C TRP A 121 15.95 -17.16 24.45
N SER A 122 16.31 -16.39 23.42
CA SER A 122 15.42 -16.03 22.32
C SER A 122 15.45 -17.07 21.19
N ALA A 123 14.42 -17.08 20.35
CA ALA A 123 14.37 -17.88 19.14
C ALA A 123 13.91 -17.03 17.95
N ALA A 124 14.61 -17.14 16.82
CA ALA A 124 14.17 -16.60 15.53
C ALA A 124 13.84 -17.78 14.60
N THR A 125 12.60 -17.84 14.12
CA THR A 125 12.16 -18.89 13.20
C THR A 125 11.62 -18.25 11.94
N ASN A 126 12.08 -18.69 10.78
CA ASN A 126 11.54 -18.27 9.50
C ASN A 126 11.20 -19.48 8.62
N THR A 127 10.17 -19.34 7.79
CA THR A 127 9.75 -20.36 6.82
C THR A 127 9.52 -19.72 5.47
N GLY A 128 10.14 -20.24 4.42
CA GLY A 128 9.98 -19.75 3.06
C GLY A 128 11.26 -19.84 2.25
N ASN A 129 11.13 -19.94 0.92
CA ASN A 129 12.29 -19.92 0.03
C ASN A 129 12.91 -18.52 -0.01
N TRP A 130 14.23 -18.44 -0.14
CA TRP A 130 14.97 -17.15 -0.19
C TRP A 130 14.81 -16.28 1.06
N SER A 131 14.60 -16.89 2.21
CA SER A 131 14.38 -16.21 3.49
C SER A 131 15.63 -16.28 4.39
N ALA A 132 15.66 -15.47 5.45
CA ALA A 132 16.71 -15.50 6.47
C ALA A 132 16.10 -15.51 7.89
N ALA A 133 16.68 -16.31 8.79
CA ALA A 133 16.40 -16.26 10.23
C ALA A 133 17.70 -15.88 10.93
N THR A 134 17.72 -14.73 11.61
CA THR A 134 18.91 -14.24 12.32
C THR A 134 18.58 -14.03 13.79
N ASN A 135 19.41 -14.57 14.68
CA ASN A 135 19.30 -14.35 16.12
C ASN A 135 20.65 -13.93 16.73
N THR A 136 20.61 -13.14 17.80
CA THR A 136 21.79 -12.74 18.58
C THR A 136 21.45 -12.83 20.07
N GLY A 137 22.22 -13.63 20.81
CA GLY A 137 22.03 -13.87 22.24
C GLY A 137 22.60 -15.22 22.66
N ASN A 138 22.99 -15.36 23.93
CA ASN A 138 23.42 -16.65 24.47
C ASN A 138 22.20 -17.55 24.71
N TRP A 139 22.41 -18.87 24.62
CA TRP A 139 21.34 -19.86 24.81
C TRP A 139 20.17 -19.68 23.83
N SER A 140 20.44 -19.23 22.61
CA SER A 140 19.41 -18.85 21.65
C SER A 140 19.36 -19.81 20.46
N ALA A 141 18.29 -19.72 19.66
CA ALA A 141 18.12 -20.50 18.44
C ALA A 141 17.80 -19.63 17.22
N ALA A 142 18.37 -19.95 16.06
CA ALA A 142 17.94 -19.42 14.76
C ALA A 142 17.59 -20.59 13.84
N THR A 143 16.34 -20.70 13.43
CA THR A 143 15.85 -21.82 12.61
C THR A 143 15.24 -21.30 11.32
N ASN A 144 15.66 -21.83 10.18
CA ASN A 144 15.04 -21.51 8.90
C ASN A 144 14.66 -22.78 8.13
N THR A 145 13.46 -22.76 7.53
CA THR A 145 12.95 -23.84 6.70
C THR A 145 12.56 -23.28 5.33
N GLY A 146 13.38 -23.55 4.31
CA GLY A 146 13.08 -23.18 2.91
C GLY A 146 14.31 -23.21 2.01
N ASN A 147 14.12 -23.37 0.71
CA ASN A 147 15.23 -23.48 -0.25
C ASN A 147 15.94 -22.14 -0.46
N ARG A 148 17.26 -22.19 -0.66
CA ARG A 148 18.11 -21.00 -0.86
C ARG A 148 17.98 -19.98 0.28
N SER A 149 17.95 -20.46 1.51
CA SER A 149 17.73 -19.64 2.71
C SER A 149 18.96 -19.64 3.63
N ALA A 150 18.94 -18.77 4.65
CA ALA A 150 20.00 -18.68 5.65
C ALA A 150 19.45 -18.74 7.08
N ALA A 151 20.16 -19.43 7.98
CA ALA A 151 19.93 -19.38 9.42
C ALA A 151 21.23 -18.96 10.10
N THR A 152 21.22 -17.82 10.80
CA THR A 152 22.41 -17.25 11.45
C THR A 152 22.15 -17.03 12.92
N ASN A 153 23.00 -17.58 13.78
CA ASN A 153 22.96 -17.28 15.22
C ASN A 153 24.31 -16.76 15.71
N THR A 154 24.30 -15.73 16.55
CA THR A 154 25.49 -15.19 17.21
C THR A 154 25.30 -15.25 18.72
N GLY A 155 26.09 -16.07 19.40
CA GLY A 155 26.03 -16.25 20.85
C GLY A 155 26.58 -17.58 21.32
N ASN A 156 26.97 -17.65 22.59
CA ASN A 156 27.48 -18.87 23.21
C ASN A 156 26.31 -19.80 23.56
N TRP A 157 26.54 -21.10 23.46
CA TRP A 157 25.53 -22.13 23.75
C TRP A 157 24.28 -22.03 22.88
N SER A 158 24.46 -21.64 21.63
CA SER A 158 23.36 -21.35 20.72
C SER A 158 23.28 -22.38 19.59
N ALA A 159 22.15 -22.44 18.90
CA ALA A 159 21.94 -23.29 17.73
C ALA A 159 21.52 -22.46 16.51
N ALA A 160 22.02 -22.84 15.34
CA ALA A 160 21.53 -22.38 14.04
C ALA A 160 21.17 -23.60 13.19
N THR A 161 19.95 -23.66 12.66
CA THR A 161 19.48 -24.82 11.89
C THR A 161 18.84 -24.37 10.59
N ASN A 162 19.26 -24.95 9.47
CA ASN A 162 18.61 -24.76 8.18
C ASN A 162 18.31 -26.09 7.47
N THR A 163 17.05 -26.35 7.19
CA THR A 163 16.61 -27.64 6.61
C THR A 163 16.33 -27.60 5.10
N GLY A 164 16.56 -26.46 4.42
CA GLY A 164 16.26 -26.30 3.00
C GLY A 164 17.39 -26.65 2.03
N ASN A 165 17.05 -26.87 0.76
CA ASN A 165 18.04 -27.13 -0.29
C ASN A 165 18.80 -25.86 -0.71
N ARG A 166 20.12 -26.00 -0.89
CA ARG A 166 21.05 -24.88 -1.21
C ARG A 166 21.02 -23.77 -0.16
N SER A 167 20.88 -24.16 1.09
CA SER A 167 20.79 -23.23 2.21
C SER A 167 22.06 -23.23 3.05
N ALA A 168 22.19 -22.23 3.91
CA ALA A 168 23.32 -22.10 4.84
C ALA A 168 22.83 -21.98 6.28
N ALA A 169 23.53 -22.66 7.18
CA ALA A 169 23.43 -22.45 8.62
C ALA A 169 24.78 -21.96 9.14
N THR A 170 24.77 -20.90 9.95
CA THR A 170 25.99 -20.32 10.52
C THR A 170 25.75 -19.99 11.98
N ASN A 171 26.68 -20.42 12.83
CA ASN A 171 26.65 -20.09 14.24
C ASN A 171 28.01 -19.59 14.70
N THR A 172 28.03 -18.40 15.28
CA THR A 172 29.26 -17.77 15.79
C THR A 172 29.17 -17.65 17.31
N GLY A 173 29.89 -18.52 18.03
CA GLY A 173 29.97 -18.51 19.49
C GLY A 173 30.56 -19.80 20.07
N ASN A 174 30.94 -19.75 21.34
CA ASN A 174 31.52 -20.91 22.04
C ASN A 174 30.43 -21.92 22.39
N ARG A 175 30.74 -23.22 22.19
CA ARG A 175 29.84 -24.36 22.49
C ARG A 175 28.51 -24.27 21.73
N SER A 176 28.59 -23.84 20.47
CA SER A 176 27.45 -23.63 19.60
C SER A 176 27.44 -24.64 18.45
N ALA A 177 26.26 -24.87 17.86
CA ALA A 177 26.09 -25.81 16.76
C ALA A 177 25.41 -25.14 15.55
N ALA A 178 25.79 -25.55 14.35
CA ALA A 178 25.16 -25.18 13.09
C ALA A 178 24.89 -26.43 12.26
N THR A 179 23.65 -26.60 11.79
CA THR A 179 23.21 -27.79 11.02
C THR A 179 22.39 -27.39 9.81
#